data_AF-A0A1M5RYY4-F1
#
_entry.id   AF-A0A1M5RYY4-F1
#
_cell.length_a   1.000
_cell.length_b   1.000
_cell.length_c   1.000
_cell.angle_alpha   90.00
_cell.angle_beta   90.00
_cell.angle_gamma   90.00
#
_symmetry.space_group_name_H-M   'P 1'
#
loop_
_entity.id
_entity.type
_entity.pdbx_description
1 polymer ?
#
loop_
_entity_poly.entity_id
_entity_poly.type
_entity_poly.pdbx_seq_one_letter_code
_entity_poly.pdbx_strand_id
1 'polypeptide(L)'
;MSFLLLTIATSIVLYVFTKSFWFLLLIIIGVYYLLKENIKMQNFLSLTFILMMALVILSRLRGYEPKGLNFLFYASFASILYDLLKKVYWSIPFFGLLGLGISYIGTIKYGNIGYFFGLMIIPIFLREFRKRGSNIENSNTGGGIRKKNEI
;
A
#
# COMPACT_ATOMS: atom_id res chain seq x y z
N MET A 1 0.63 18.29 3.42
CA MET A 1 -0.33 18.41 4.54
C MET A 1 -1.58 17.54 4.41
N SER A 2 -2.21 17.44 3.23
CA SER A 2 -3.43 16.63 3.02
C SER A 2 -3.28 15.14 3.41
N PHE A 3 -2.13 14.53 3.15
CA PHE A 3 -1.87 13.13 3.52
C PHE A 3 -1.89 12.91 5.04
N LEU A 4 -1.27 13.80 5.81
CA LEU A 4 -1.19 13.66 7.26
C LEU A 4 -2.58 13.72 7.90
N LEU A 5 -3.41 14.66 7.44
CA LEU A 5 -4.82 14.76 7.83
C LEU A 5 -5.59 13.47 7.51
N LEU A 6 -5.39 12.89 6.32
CA LEU A 6 -6.00 11.62 5.95
C LEU A 6 -5.58 10.50 6.91
N THR A 7 -4.30 10.38 7.25
CA THR A 7 -3.81 9.39 8.22
C THR A 7 -4.48 9.54 9.58
N ILE A 8 -4.57 10.77 10.10
CA ILE A 8 -5.20 11.04 11.40
C ILE A 8 -6.67 10.66 11.35
N ALA A 9 -7.40 11.14 10.34
CA ALA A 9 -8.82 10.82 10.18
C ALA A 9 -9.05 9.30 10.08
N THR A 10 -8.25 8.61 9.28
CA THR A 10 -8.34 7.15 9.12
C THR A 10 -8.06 6.44 10.43
N SER A 11 -7.05 6.86 11.19
CA SER A 11 -6.68 6.26 12.48
C SER A 11 -7.80 6.41 13.51
N ILE A 12 -8.42 7.60 13.59
CA ILE A 12 -9.54 7.88 14.48
C ILE A 12 -10.75 7.02 14.08
N VAL A 13 -11.10 6.98 12.80
CA VAL A 13 -12.22 6.16 12.30
C VAL A 13 -11.97 4.69 12.65
N LEU A 14 -10.80 4.14 12.34
CA LEU A 14 -10.47 2.75 12.66
C LEU A 14 -10.53 2.47 14.16
N TYR A 15 -10.07 3.40 15.00
CA TYR A 15 -10.15 3.28 16.46
C TYR A 15 -11.61 3.25 16.94
N VAL A 16 -12.45 4.16 16.48
CA VAL A 16 -13.87 4.25 16.89
C VAL A 16 -14.64 2.97 16.55
N PHE A 17 -14.40 2.41 15.36
CA PHE A 17 -15.14 1.23 14.90
C PHE A 17 -14.58 -0.09 15.43
N THR A 18 -13.26 -0.21 15.61
CA THR A 18 -12.61 -1.47 15.99
C THR A 18 -12.27 -1.53 17.48
N LYS A 19 -12.33 -0.38 18.20
CA LYS A 19 -11.95 -0.22 19.62
C LYS A 19 -10.52 -0.69 19.95
N SER A 20 -9.64 -0.71 18.95
CA SER A 20 -8.28 -1.23 19.09
C SER A 20 -7.26 -0.10 18.97
N PHE A 21 -6.42 0.05 20.00
CA PHE A 21 -5.36 1.07 20.06
C PHE A 21 -4.29 0.90 18.99
N TRP A 22 -4.12 -0.31 18.45
CA TRP A 22 -3.13 -0.59 17.40
C TRP A 22 -3.30 0.31 16.17
N PHE A 23 -4.54 0.65 15.80
CA PHE A 23 -4.80 1.48 14.63
C PHE A 23 -4.35 2.94 14.77
N LEU A 24 -4.12 3.43 16.00
CA LEU A 24 -3.56 4.77 16.21
C LEU A 24 -2.09 4.87 15.75
N LEU A 25 -1.37 3.76 15.68
CA LEU A 25 0.01 3.74 15.18
C LEU A 25 0.12 4.14 13.70
N LEU A 26 -0.99 4.13 12.95
CA LEU A 26 -1.02 4.62 11.56
C LEU A 26 -0.60 6.10 11.46
N ILE A 27 -0.80 6.91 12.52
CA ILE A 27 -0.36 8.30 12.57
C ILE A 27 1.17 8.40 12.37
N ILE A 28 1.94 7.45 12.91
CA ILE A 28 3.40 7.42 12.79
C ILE A 28 3.82 7.26 11.33
N ILE A 29 3.12 6.42 10.56
CA ILE A 29 3.34 6.27 9.12
C ILE A 29 3.07 7.59 8.40
N GLY A 30 2.01 8.30 8.79
CA GLY A 30 1.66 9.61 8.26
C GLY A 30 2.77 10.63 8.45
N VAL A 31 3.34 10.71 9.66
CA VAL A 31 4.47 11.59 9.98
C VAL A 31 5.73 11.17 9.21
N TYR A 32 6.04 9.88 9.14
CA TYR A 32 7.21 9.36 8.42
C TYR A 32 7.21 9.79 6.95
N TYR A 33 6.10 9.59 6.25
CA TYR A 33 6.02 9.94 4.83
C TYR A 33 5.86 11.43 4.58
N LEU A 34 5.41 12.22 5.57
CA LEU A 34 5.45 13.67 5.47
C LEU A 34 6.90 14.17 5.40
N LEU A 35 7.79 13.61 6.25
CA LEU A 35 9.21 14.01 6.28
C LEU A 35 9.99 13.56 5.05
N LYS A 36 9.65 12.41 4.48
CA LYS A 36 10.38 11.81 3.36
C LYS A 36 9.93 12.27 1.98
N GLU A 37 8.80 12.99 1.92
CA GLU A 37 8.21 13.57 0.69
C GLU A 37 8.05 12.59 -0.50
N ASN A 38 7.89 11.29 -0.23
CA ASN A 38 7.68 10.29 -1.28
C ASN A 38 6.21 10.28 -1.75
N ILE A 39 5.88 11.17 -2.69
CA ILE A 39 4.53 11.35 -3.25
C ILE A 39 3.93 10.03 -3.79
N LYS A 40 4.76 9.16 -4.37
CA LYS A 40 4.31 7.89 -4.95
C LYS A 40 3.78 6.95 -3.87
N MET A 41 4.54 6.77 -2.80
CA MET A 41 4.13 5.91 -1.67
C MET A 41 2.94 6.52 -0.92
N GLN A 42 2.92 7.84 -0.74
CA GLN A 42 1.78 8.54 -0.14
C GLN A 42 0.47 8.26 -0.88
N ASN A 43 0.46 8.26 -2.22
CA ASN A 43 -0.75 7.96 -2.99
C ASN A 43 -1.22 6.50 -2.80
N PHE A 44 -0.29 5.54 -2.79
CA PHE A 44 -0.64 4.13 -2.53
C PHE A 44 -1.17 3.90 -1.12
N LEU A 45 -0.53 4.50 -0.12
CA LEU A 45 -1.00 4.46 1.26
C LEU A 45 -2.37 5.14 1.42
N SER A 46 -2.59 6.27 0.73
CA SER A 46 -3.89 6.95 0.73
C SER A 46 -5.00 6.03 0.23
N LEU A 47 -4.76 5.33 -0.89
CA LEU A 47 -5.71 4.35 -1.41
C LEU A 47 -5.96 3.22 -0.40
N THR A 48 -4.90 2.75 0.25
CA THR A 48 -4.98 1.70 1.29
C THR A 48 -5.80 2.15 2.49
N PHE A 49 -5.65 3.40 2.92
CA PHE A 49 -6.42 3.99 4.02
C PHE A 49 -7.89 4.20 3.68
N ILE A 50 -8.18 4.68 2.46
CA ILE A 50 -9.57 4.77 1.96
C ILE A 50 -10.21 3.38 1.96
N LEU A 51 -9.48 2.36 1.49
CA LEU A 51 -9.95 0.98 1.51
C LEU A 51 -10.23 0.51 2.94
N MET A 52 -9.29 0.71 3.88
CA MET A 52 -9.50 0.38 5.30
C MET A 52 -10.75 1.03 5.89
N MET A 53 -10.96 2.32 5.64
CA MET A 53 -12.14 3.04 6.12
C MET A 53 -13.43 2.45 5.54
N ALA A 54 -13.47 2.26 4.22
CA ALA A 54 -14.62 1.66 3.56
C ALA A 54 -14.96 0.27 4.14
N LEU A 55 -13.93 -0.53 4.42
CA LEU A 55 -14.10 -1.87 5.00
C LEU A 55 -14.67 -1.85 6.40
N VAL A 56 -14.15 -0.97 7.26
CA VAL A 56 -14.61 -0.86 8.63
C VAL A 56 -16.07 -0.40 8.69
N ILE A 57 -16.44 0.54 7.81
CA ILE A 57 -17.82 1.03 7.71
C ILE A 57 -18.73 -0.09 7.20
N LEU A 58 -18.34 -0.78 6.12
CA LEU A 58 -19.10 -1.90 5.56
C LEU A 58 -19.24 -3.07 6.54
N SER A 59 -18.18 -3.38 7.30
CA SER A 59 -18.18 -4.46 8.29
C SER A 59 -19.12 -4.16 9.44
N ARG A 60 -19.17 -2.90 9.88
CA ARG A 60 -20.11 -2.47 10.92
C ARG A 60 -21.56 -2.50 10.44
N LEU A 61 -21.82 -2.06 9.21
CA LEU A 61 -23.17 -2.06 8.64
C LEU A 61 -23.73 -3.47 8.42
N ARG A 62 -22.87 -4.45 8.07
CA ARG A 62 -23.28 -5.83 7.77
C ARG A 62 -23.07 -6.81 8.92
N GLY A 63 -22.45 -6.39 10.03
CA GLY A 63 -22.23 -7.24 11.21
C GLY A 63 -21.20 -8.35 11.04
N TYR A 64 -20.22 -8.20 10.13
CA TYR A 64 -19.12 -9.16 9.99
C TYR A 64 -17.83 -8.61 10.60
N GLU A 65 -16.93 -9.51 11.04
CA GLU A 65 -15.60 -9.11 11.50
C GLU A 65 -14.67 -8.80 10.32
N PRO A 66 -14.06 -7.61 10.24
CA PRO A 66 -13.16 -7.24 9.15
C PRO A 66 -11.77 -7.87 9.35
N LYS A 67 -11.66 -9.20 9.30
CA LYS A 67 -10.38 -9.92 9.50
C LYS A 67 -9.28 -9.50 8.51
N GLY A 68 -9.66 -9.03 7.31
CA GLY A 68 -8.74 -8.48 6.31
C GLY A 68 -8.08 -7.15 6.70
N LEU A 69 -8.64 -6.43 7.69
CA LEU A 69 -8.16 -5.12 8.14
C LEU A 69 -6.76 -5.20 8.76
N ASN A 70 -6.47 -6.29 9.48
CA ASN A 70 -5.15 -6.51 10.09
C ASN A 70 -4.06 -6.67 9.03
N PHE A 71 -4.35 -7.40 7.95
CA PHE A 71 -3.41 -7.56 6.84
C PHE A 71 -3.11 -6.22 6.14
N LEU A 72 -4.14 -5.40 5.93
CA LEU A 72 -3.96 -4.05 5.41
C LEU A 72 -3.12 -3.19 6.37
N PHE A 73 -3.32 -3.32 7.68
CA PHE A 73 -2.54 -2.59 8.69
C PHE A 73 -1.07 -2.98 8.63
N TYR A 74 -0.77 -4.28 8.62
CA TYR A 74 0.60 -4.77 8.44
C TYR A 74 1.20 -4.36 7.09
N ALA A 75 0.41 -4.32 6.03
CA ALA A 75 0.86 -3.79 4.74
C ALA A 75 1.27 -2.31 4.87
N SER A 76 0.48 -1.46 5.55
CA SER A 76 0.85 -0.06 5.76
C SER A 76 2.20 0.09 6.47
N PHE A 77 2.54 -0.77 7.42
CA PHE A 77 3.86 -0.80 8.06
C PHE A 77 4.97 -1.37 7.16
N ALA A 78 4.67 -2.44 6.41
CA ALA A 78 5.61 -3.01 5.43
C ALA A 78 6.00 -2.00 4.35
N SER A 79 5.15 -1.01 4.07
CA SER A 79 5.48 0.10 3.16
C SER A 79 6.70 0.88 3.62
N ILE A 80 6.88 1.11 4.93
CA ILE A 80 8.05 1.81 5.48
C ILE A 80 9.31 1.00 5.19
N LEU A 81 9.26 -0.32 5.39
CA LEU A 81 10.37 -1.22 5.09
C LEU A 81 10.78 -1.15 3.63
N TYR A 82 9.79 -1.16 2.72
CA TYR A 82 10.04 -1.00 1.29
C TYR A 82 10.75 0.32 0.98
N ASP A 83 10.26 1.42 1.54
CA ASP A 83 10.81 2.76 1.31
C ASP A 83 12.20 2.96 1.96
N LEU A 84 12.51 2.23 3.03
CA LEU A 84 13.85 2.23 3.65
C LEU A 84 14.88 1.50 2.77
N LEU A 85 14.51 0.33 2.25
CA LEU A 85 15.45 -0.58 1.59
C LEU A 85 15.60 -0.31 0.09
N LYS A 86 14.63 0.40 -0.52
CA LYS A 86 14.59 0.79 -1.96
C LYS A 86 14.87 -0.34 -2.96
N LYS A 87 14.81 -1.59 -2.53
CA LYS A 87 15.04 -2.79 -3.35
C LYS A 87 13.69 -3.34 -3.80
N VAL A 88 13.58 -3.70 -5.08
CA VAL A 88 12.34 -4.21 -5.70
C VAL A 88 11.80 -5.44 -4.96
N TYR A 89 12.67 -6.34 -4.49
CA TYR A 89 12.27 -7.51 -3.71
C TYR A 89 11.59 -7.18 -2.38
N TRP A 90 11.90 -6.03 -1.78
CA TRP A 90 11.29 -5.59 -0.53
C TRP A 90 9.90 -4.96 -0.72
N SER A 91 9.42 -4.86 -1.96
CA SER A 91 8.02 -4.52 -2.25
C SER A 91 7.09 -5.73 -2.08
N ILE A 92 7.64 -6.95 -2.11
CA ILE A 92 6.87 -8.20 -2.04
C ILE A 92 6.08 -8.30 -0.72
N PRO A 93 6.63 -7.99 0.47
CA PRO A 93 5.86 -8.02 1.71
C PRO A 93 4.70 -7.03 1.69
N PHE A 94 4.92 -5.82 1.15
CA PHE A 94 3.88 -4.80 1.03
C PHE A 94 2.73 -5.29 0.14
N PHE A 95 3.03 -5.70 -1.10
CA PHE A 95 2.01 -6.13 -2.06
C PHE A 95 1.39 -7.48 -1.70
N GLY A 96 2.16 -8.38 -1.10
CA GLY A 96 1.66 -9.66 -0.61
C GLY A 96 0.64 -9.46 0.50
N LEU A 97 0.94 -8.65 1.51
CA LEU A 97 0.01 -8.36 2.60
C LEU A 97 -1.21 -7.56 2.12
N LEU A 98 -1.02 -6.61 1.20
CA LEU A 98 -2.11 -5.83 0.62
C LEU A 98 -3.04 -6.73 -0.22
N GLY A 99 -2.46 -7.59 -1.07
CA GLY A 99 -3.20 -8.57 -1.87
C GLY A 99 -3.92 -9.61 -1.01
N LEU A 100 -3.26 -10.14 0.04
CA LEU A 100 -3.89 -11.05 1.00
C LEU A 100 -5.03 -10.36 1.76
N GLY A 101 -4.85 -9.10 2.17
CA GLY A 101 -5.90 -8.31 2.80
C GLY A 101 -7.12 -8.21 1.90
N ILE A 102 -6.94 -7.75 0.65
CA ILE A 102 -8.02 -7.64 -0.34
C ILE A 102 -8.66 -9.00 -0.64
N SER A 103 -7.85 -10.05 -0.79
CA SER A 103 -8.31 -11.41 -1.04
C SER A 103 -9.20 -11.89 0.09
N TYR A 104 -8.75 -11.76 1.34
CA TYR A 104 -9.51 -12.19 2.53
C TYR A 104 -10.84 -11.45 2.65
N ILE A 105 -10.86 -10.17 2.32
CA ILE A 105 -12.09 -9.36 2.25
C ILE A 105 -13.02 -9.88 1.16
N GLY A 106 -12.47 -10.12 -0.04
CA GLY A 106 -13.21 -10.65 -1.17
C GLY A 106 -13.85 -11.98 -0.83
N THR A 107 -13.14 -12.86 -0.12
CA THR A 107 -13.63 -14.18 0.27
C THR A 107 -14.83 -14.11 1.21
N ILE A 108 -14.88 -13.13 2.12
CA ILE A 108 -16.02 -12.96 3.03
C ILE A 108 -17.32 -12.70 2.26
N LYS A 109 -17.27 -11.99 1.11
CA LYS A 109 -18.46 -11.66 0.33
C LYS A 109 -18.72 -12.60 -0.86
N TYR A 110 -17.67 -13.10 -1.50
CA TYR A 110 -17.73 -13.82 -2.77
C TYR A 110 -17.13 -15.24 -2.71
N GLY A 111 -16.77 -15.73 -1.53
CA GLY A 111 -16.16 -17.05 -1.35
C GLY A 111 -14.88 -17.23 -2.17
N ASN A 112 -14.70 -18.41 -2.78
CA ASN A 112 -13.50 -18.74 -3.56
C ASN A 112 -13.22 -17.77 -4.73
N ILE A 113 -14.26 -17.14 -5.30
CA ILE A 113 -14.11 -16.16 -6.37
C ILE A 113 -13.45 -14.88 -5.86
N GLY A 114 -13.78 -14.46 -4.64
CA GLY A 114 -13.15 -13.32 -3.97
C GLY A 114 -11.67 -13.56 -3.66
N TYR A 115 -11.32 -14.80 -3.34
CA TYR A 115 -9.93 -15.21 -3.13
C TYR A 115 -9.09 -15.01 -4.41
N PHE A 116 -9.61 -15.49 -5.55
CA PHE A 116 -9.00 -15.34 -6.88
C PHE A 116 -8.84 -13.88 -7.30
N PHE A 117 -9.83 -13.02 -7.02
CA PHE A 117 -9.75 -11.60 -7.31
C PHE A 117 -8.60 -10.91 -6.56
N GLY A 118 -8.46 -11.17 -5.26
CA GLY A 118 -7.36 -10.59 -4.48
C GLY A 118 -5.97 -11.13 -4.88
N LEU A 119 -5.91 -12.39 -5.32
CA LEU A 119 -4.67 -12.99 -5.83
C LEU A 119 -4.27 -12.44 -7.20
N MET A 120 -5.24 -12.15 -8.09
CA MET A 120 -4.98 -11.54 -9.40
C MET A 120 -4.40 -10.12 -9.29
N ILE A 121 -4.68 -9.42 -8.20
CA ILE A 121 -4.16 -8.07 -7.95
C ILE A 121 -2.64 -8.09 -7.74
N ILE A 122 -2.08 -9.15 -7.14
CA ILE A 122 -0.65 -9.29 -6.85
C ILE A 122 0.21 -9.20 -8.13
N PRO A 123 0.01 -10.02 -9.19
CA PRO A 123 0.80 -9.95 -10.41
C PRO A 123 0.61 -8.64 -11.18
N ILE A 124 -0.56 -8.00 -11.09
CA ILE A 124 -0.82 -6.70 -11.73
C ILE A 124 0.08 -5.63 -11.09
N PHE A 125 0.13 -5.57 -9.76
CA PHE A 125 1.01 -4.64 -9.04
C PHE A 125 2.49 -4.93 -9.27
N LEU A 126 2.89 -6.21 -9.29
CA LEU A 126 4.27 -6.62 -9.62
C LEU A 126 4.67 -6.21 -11.05
N ARG A 127 3.76 -6.35 -12.03
CA ARG A 127 4.01 -5.94 -13.43
C ARG A 127 4.19 -4.43 -13.56
N GLU A 128 3.34 -3.67 -12.86
CA GLU A 128 3.42 -2.20 -12.80
C GLU A 128 4.74 -1.73 -12.19
N PHE A 129 5.28 -2.45 -11.19
CA PHE A 129 6.57 -2.14 -10.58
C PHE A 129 7.78 -2.58 -11.41
N ARG A 130 7.72 -3.74 -12.09
CA ARG A 130 8.81 -4.18 -12.98
C ARG A 130 9.03 -3.20 -14.13
N LYS A 131 7.95 -2.67 -14.72
CA LYS A 131 8.01 -1.59 -15.73
C LYS A 131 8.66 -0.30 -15.18
N ARG A 132 8.59 -0.07 -13.88
CA ARG A 132 9.16 1.11 -13.21
C ARG A 132 10.65 0.91 -12.84
N GLY A 133 11.06 -0.30 -12.48
CA GLY A 133 12.46 -0.65 -12.29
C GLY A 133 13.30 -0.52 -13.57
N SER A 134 12.76 -0.97 -14.72
CA SER A 134 13.46 -0.88 -16.01
C SER A 134 13.65 0.55 -16.52
N ASN A 135 12.79 1.50 -16.11
CA ASN A 135 12.93 2.90 -16.51
C ASN A 135 14.02 3.64 -15.72
N ILE A 136 14.38 3.16 -14.52
CA ILE A 136 15.50 3.71 -13.73
C ILE A 136 16.84 3.16 -14.26
N GLU A 137 16.84 1.92 -14.75
CA GLU A 137 18.03 1.32 -15.37
C GLU A 137 18.38 2.00 -16.70
N ASN A 138 17.38 2.23 -17.57
CA ASN A 138 17.59 2.90 -18.86
C ASN A 138 17.96 4.39 -18.77
N SER A 139 17.67 5.09 -17.66
CA SER A 139 18.13 6.47 -17.48
C SER A 139 19.62 6.57 -17.11
N ASN A 140 20.22 5.51 -16.55
CA ASN A 140 21.65 5.47 -16.24
C ASN A 140 22.51 4.94 -17.40
N THR A 141 21.93 4.21 -18.35
CA THR A 141 22.66 3.72 -19.55
C THR A 141 22.55 4.66 -20.76
N GLY A 142 21.64 5.65 -20.73
CA GLY A 142 21.42 6.58 -21.85
C GLY A 142 22.33 7.82 -21.89
N GLY A 143 23.19 8.03 -20.89
CA GLY A 143 24.02 9.24 -20.75
C GLY A 143 25.46 9.14 -21.26
N GLY A 144 25.85 8.02 -21.89
CA GLY A 144 27.26 7.67 -22.11
C GLY A 144 27.77 7.61 -23.56
N ILE A 145 26.98 7.95 -24.58
CA ILE A 145 27.41 7.80 -25.98
C ILE A 145 26.98 9.01 -26.85
N ARG A 146 27.40 10.23 -26.52
CA ARG A 146 27.46 11.35 -27.48
C ARG A 146 28.51 12.39 -27.09
N LYS A 147 29.78 11.99 -27.06
CA LYS A 147 30.93 12.92 -27.18
C LYS A 147 32.14 12.20 -27.77
N LYS A 148 32.06 11.89 -29.06
CA LYS A 148 33.25 11.80 -29.92
C LYS A 148 32.80 11.82 -31.37
N ASN A 149 33.44 12.69 -32.15
CA ASN A 149 33.37 12.86 -33.60
C ASN A 149 32.60 14.08 -34.07
N GLU A 150 33.18 15.26 -33.81
CA GLU A 150 33.32 16.30 -34.82
C GLU A 150 34.77 16.83 -34.70
N ILE A 151 35.61 16.46 -35.67
CA ILE A 151 36.85 17.14 -36.05
C ILE A 151 36.56 17.72 -37.43
#